data_AF-A0A932RP99-F1
#
_entry.id   AF-A0A932RP99-F1
#
_cell.length_a   1.000
_cell.length_b   1.000
_cell.length_c   1.000
_cell.angle_alpha   90.00
_cell.angle_beta   90.00
_cell.angle_gamma   90.00
#
_symmetry.space_group_name_H-M   'P 1'
#
loop_
_entity.id
_entity.type
_entity.pdbx_description
1 polymer ?
#
loop_
_entity_poly.entity_id
_entity_poly.type
_entity_poly.pdbx_seq_one_letter_code
_entity_poly.pdbx_strand_id
1 'polypeptide(L)'
;MKSSYNGIPVPSNGSAIQYEHGAFSVPDNPIIPFIEGDGTGRDIWKASQRVFDAAVEAAYGSKRRIAWLEVFAGEKAYQKFKEWLPQDTVDAIRDFRIGIKGPLTTPVGGGIRSLNVALRQLLDLYACVRPVKYIAGIPSPVKHPERMNIMIYRENTEDVYMGV
;
A
#
# COMPACT_ATOMS: atom_id res chain seq x y z
N MET A 1 -1.72 -15.43 -13.54
CA MET A 1 -1.40 -13.99 -13.41
C MET A 1 -1.83 -13.30 -14.70
N LYS A 2 -2.47 -12.14 -14.61
CA LYS A 2 -2.90 -11.37 -15.80
C LYS A 2 -1.68 -10.73 -16.47
N SER A 3 -1.78 -10.39 -17.76
CA SER A 3 -0.74 -9.63 -18.48
C SER A 3 -0.82 -8.13 -18.21
N SER A 4 -1.94 -7.64 -17.66
CA SER A 4 -2.17 -6.25 -17.28
C SER A 4 -3.22 -6.14 -16.18
N TYR A 5 -3.18 -5.04 -15.41
CA TYR A 5 -4.19 -4.67 -14.42
C TYR A 5 -4.59 -3.21 -14.64
N ASN A 6 -5.89 -2.89 -14.64
CA ASN A 6 -6.41 -1.55 -14.94
C ASN A 6 -5.92 -0.98 -16.31
N GLY A 7 -5.64 -1.87 -17.27
CA GLY A 7 -5.04 -1.52 -18.56
C GLY A 7 -3.56 -1.17 -18.51
N ILE A 8 -2.89 -1.29 -17.35
CA ILE A 8 -1.45 -1.11 -17.20
C ILE A 8 -0.76 -2.47 -17.37
N PRO A 9 0.14 -2.63 -18.35
CA PRO A 9 0.91 -3.86 -18.53
C PRO A 9 1.73 -4.20 -17.30
N VAL A 10 1.83 -5.48 -16.97
CA VAL A 10 2.76 -5.95 -15.94
C VAL A 10 4.19 -5.62 -16.37
N PRO A 11 5.03 -5.02 -15.50
CA PRO A 11 6.42 -4.69 -15.87
C PRO A 11 7.20 -5.94 -16.27
N SER A 12 7.74 -5.95 -17.49
CA SER A 12 8.50 -7.09 -18.04
C SER A 12 9.85 -7.32 -17.35
N ASN A 13 10.35 -6.31 -16.62
CA ASN A 13 11.62 -6.32 -15.91
C ASN A 13 11.51 -6.74 -14.43
N GLY A 14 10.33 -7.17 -13.98
CA GLY A 14 10.04 -7.55 -12.61
C GLY A 14 9.60 -9.02 -12.46
N SER A 15 9.52 -9.49 -11.22
CA SER A 15 9.03 -10.83 -10.88
C SER A 15 8.13 -10.79 -9.66
N ALA A 16 7.12 -11.66 -9.61
CA ALA A 16 6.17 -11.70 -8.49
C ALA A 16 6.79 -12.30 -7.23
N ILE A 17 6.45 -11.72 -6.08
CA ILE A 17 6.78 -12.28 -4.77
C ILE A 17 5.97 -13.55 -4.55
N GLN A 18 6.62 -14.64 -4.16
CA GLN A 18 5.95 -15.90 -3.84
C GLN A 18 5.72 -16.02 -2.32
N TYR A 19 4.70 -16.79 -1.96
CA TYR A 19 4.40 -17.11 -0.57
C TYR A 19 4.01 -18.58 -0.48
N GLU A 20 4.86 -19.37 0.16
CA GLU A 20 4.70 -20.81 0.31
C GLU A 20 5.14 -21.23 1.71
N HIS A 21 4.42 -22.18 2.31
CA HIS A 21 4.74 -22.74 3.64
C HIS A 21 4.96 -21.69 4.75
N GLY A 22 4.23 -20.58 4.71
CA GLY A 22 4.33 -19.52 5.72
C GLY A 22 5.50 -18.53 5.50
N ALA A 23 6.23 -18.64 4.40
CA ALA A 23 7.40 -17.81 4.12
C ALA A 23 7.28 -17.09 2.77
N PHE A 24 7.75 -15.83 2.74
CA PHE A 24 7.89 -15.08 1.50
C PHE A 24 9.21 -15.43 0.80
N SER A 25 9.14 -15.66 -0.51
CA SER A 25 10.30 -15.67 -1.40
C SER A 25 10.27 -14.41 -2.25
N VAL A 26 11.18 -13.48 -1.96
CA VAL A 26 11.24 -12.15 -2.57
C VAL A 26 12.38 -12.14 -3.59
N PRO A 27 12.10 -12.00 -4.90
CA PRO A 27 13.15 -11.90 -5.91
C PRO A 27 13.92 -10.57 -5.78
N ASP A 28 15.03 -10.44 -6.50
CA ASP A 28 15.83 -9.20 -6.49
C ASP A 28 15.15 -8.02 -7.22
N ASN A 29 14.16 -8.31 -8.06
CA ASN A 29 13.38 -7.36 -8.85
C ASN A 29 11.86 -7.50 -8.61
N PRO A 30 11.36 -7.37 -7.36
CA PRO A 30 9.96 -7.64 -7.07
C PRO A 30 9.04 -6.64 -7.75
N ILE A 31 7.91 -7.13 -8.28
CA ILE A 31 6.81 -6.28 -8.73
C ILE A 31 5.99 -5.87 -7.51
N ILE A 32 5.82 -4.56 -7.32
CA ILE A 32 5.03 -4.00 -6.22
C ILE A 32 3.96 -3.07 -6.79
N PRO A 33 2.68 -3.47 -6.73
CA PRO A 33 1.57 -2.57 -7.02
C PRO A 33 1.57 -1.35 -6.11
N PHE A 34 1.36 -0.17 -6.69
CA PHE A 34 1.13 1.04 -5.92
C PHE A 34 -0.15 1.75 -6.35
N ILE A 35 -0.85 2.34 -5.39
CA ILE A 35 -1.95 3.27 -5.62
C ILE A 35 -1.45 4.66 -5.27
N GLU A 36 -1.36 5.56 -6.24
CA GLU A 36 -0.91 6.95 -6.02
C GLU A 36 -1.75 7.65 -4.92
N GLY A 37 -3.06 7.37 -4.90
CA GLY A 37 -4.01 7.95 -3.96
C GLY A 37 -4.58 9.29 -4.44
N ASP A 38 -5.37 9.90 -3.58
CA ASP A 38 -6.11 11.14 -3.84
C ASP A 38 -5.52 12.33 -3.05
N GLY A 39 -5.91 13.55 -3.40
CA GLY A 39 -5.43 14.76 -2.74
C GLY A 39 -3.90 14.87 -2.77
N THR A 40 -3.26 14.89 -1.59
CA THR A 40 -1.80 14.93 -1.46
C THR A 40 -1.09 13.64 -1.86
N GLY A 41 -1.83 12.58 -2.21
CA GLY A 41 -1.26 11.28 -2.57
C GLY A 41 -0.24 11.34 -3.70
N ARG A 42 -0.50 12.14 -4.74
CA ARG A 42 0.42 12.34 -5.86
C ARG A 42 1.77 12.92 -5.44
N ASP A 43 1.77 13.88 -4.54
CA ASP A 43 3.01 14.52 -4.07
C ASP A 43 3.78 13.59 -3.13
N ILE A 44 3.06 12.92 -2.23
CA ILE A 44 3.64 11.94 -1.30
C ILE A 44 4.25 10.77 -2.08
N TRP A 45 3.55 10.23 -3.08
CA TRP A 45 4.02 9.08 -3.84
C TRP A 45 5.30 9.40 -4.63
N LYS A 46 5.31 10.52 -5.36
CA LYS A 46 6.51 10.97 -6.09
C LYS A 46 7.73 11.11 -5.18
N ALA A 47 7.55 11.64 -3.96
CA ALA A 47 8.62 11.73 -2.98
C ALA A 47 9.03 10.35 -2.44
N SER A 48 8.05 9.51 -2.09
CA SER A 48 8.26 8.19 -1.49
C SER A 48 9.01 7.25 -2.44
N GLN A 49 8.57 7.16 -3.70
CA GLN A 49 9.22 6.32 -4.71
C GLN A 49 10.71 6.68 -4.86
N ARG A 50 11.04 7.97 -4.96
CA ARG A 50 12.43 8.44 -5.05
C ARG A 50 13.27 8.01 -3.85
N VAL A 51 12.71 8.07 -2.64
CA VAL A 51 13.39 7.64 -1.41
C VAL A 51 13.57 6.13 -1.40
N PHE A 52 12.56 5.35 -1.77
CA PHE A 52 12.65 3.89 -1.83
C PHE A 52 13.68 3.43 -2.85
N ASP A 53 13.62 3.95 -4.08
CA ASP A 53 14.55 3.58 -5.16
C ASP A 53 15.99 3.92 -4.75
N ALA A 54 16.23 5.10 -4.18
CA ALA A 54 17.54 5.50 -3.69
C ALA A 54 18.04 4.66 -2.50
N ALA A 55 17.15 4.27 -1.57
CA ALA A 55 17.51 3.42 -0.45
C ALA A 55 17.87 1.99 -0.89
N VAL A 56 17.15 1.43 -1.87
CA VAL A 56 17.46 0.12 -2.46
C VAL A 56 18.82 0.17 -3.17
N GLU A 57 19.05 1.17 -4.02
CA GLU A 57 20.34 1.36 -4.70
C GLU A 57 21.48 1.55 -3.69
N ALA A 58 21.29 2.36 -2.65
CA ALA A 58 22.33 2.58 -1.64
C ALA A 58 22.67 1.30 -0.84
N ALA A 59 21.69 0.43 -0.58
CA ALA A 59 21.87 -0.79 0.19
C ALA A 59 22.42 -1.97 -0.65
N TYR A 60 22.07 -2.04 -1.93
CA TYR A 60 22.30 -3.24 -2.76
C TYR A 60 23.05 -2.95 -4.07
N GLY A 61 23.33 -1.68 -4.39
CA GLY A 61 23.76 -1.25 -5.72
C GLY A 61 22.75 -1.69 -6.78
N SER A 62 23.25 -2.01 -7.98
CA SER A 62 22.43 -2.48 -9.10
C SER A 62 21.88 -3.90 -8.95
N LYS A 63 22.15 -4.60 -7.83
CA LYS A 63 21.72 -6.00 -7.63
C LYS A 63 20.23 -6.11 -7.38
N ARG A 64 19.60 -5.10 -6.78
CA ARG A 64 18.16 -5.09 -6.47
C ARG A 64 17.49 -3.83 -6.99
N ARG A 65 16.23 -3.96 -7.38
CA ARG A 65 15.40 -2.84 -7.85
C ARG A 65 13.93 -3.17 -7.66
N ILE A 66 13.06 -2.18 -7.50
CA ILE A 66 11.61 -2.43 -7.46
C ILE A 66 11.02 -2.20 -8.84
N ALA A 67 10.17 -3.11 -9.30
CA ALA A 67 9.36 -2.95 -10.50
C ALA A 67 7.97 -2.42 -10.11
N TRP A 68 7.80 -1.11 -10.10
CA TRP A 68 6.54 -0.48 -9.71
C TRP A 68 5.44 -0.72 -10.76
N LEU A 69 4.27 -1.17 -10.30
CA LEU A 69 3.07 -1.33 -11.12
C LEU A 69 1.97 -0.38 -10.60
N GLU A 70 1.56 0.60 -11.39
CA GLU A 70 0.46 1.47 -10.98
C GLU A 70 -0.88 0.73 -11.05
N VAL A 71 -1.65 0.80 -9.97
CA VAL A 71 -3.04 0.36 -9.89
C VAL A 71 -3.91 1.46 -9.28
N PHE A 72 -5.22 1.41 -9.52
CA PHE A 72 -6.09 2.58 -9.29
C PHE A 72 -7.11 2.33 -8.20
N ALA A 73 -7.26 3.26 -7.26
CA ALA A 73 -8.41 3.33 -6.36
C ALA A 73 -8.70 4.80 -6.04
N GLY A 74 -9.86 5.08 -5.46
CA GLY A 74 -10.25 6.42 -5.04
C GLY A 74 -10.82 7.26 -6.19
N GLU A 75 -10.72 8.58 -6.05
CA GLU A 75 -11.21 9.55 -7.02
C GLU A 75 -10.55 9.36 -8.39
N LYS A 76 -9.23 9.09 -8.41
CA LYS A 76 -8.49 8.81 -9.65
C LYS A 76 -9.06 7.62 -10.41
N ALA A 77 -9.45 6.55 -9.70
CA ALA A 77 -10.10 5.39 -10.31
C ALA A 77 -11.50 5.72 -10.81
N TYR A 78 -12.30 6.42 -10.00
CA TYR A 78 -13.67 6.77 -10.37
C TYR A 78 -13.72 7.66 -11.62
N GLN A 79 -12.82 8.64 -11.74
CA GLN A 79 -12.75 9.49 -12.93
C GLN A 79 -12.48 8.68 -14.21
N LYS A 80 -11.58 7.68 -14.13
CA LYS A 80 -11.11 6.88 -15.27
C LYS A 80 -12.02 5.69 -15.62
N PHE A 81 -12.52 4.98 -14.61
CA PHE A 81 -13.24 3.71 -14.78
C PHE A 81 -14.70 3.76 -14.33
N LYS A 82 -15.15 4.88 -13.74
CA LYS A 82 -16.46 5.00 -13.05
C LYS A 82 -16.65 4.03 -11.90
N GLU A 83 -15.54 3.51 -11.36
CA GLU A 83 -15.49 2.63 -10.20
C GLU A 83 -14.49 3.18 -9.18
N TRP A 84 -14.88 3.22 -7.90
CA TRP A 84 -14.01 3.71 -6.83
C TRP A 84 -12.91 2.73 -6.45
N LEU A 85 -13.16 1.43 -6.59
CA LEU A 85 -12.19 0.35 -6.36
C LEU A 85 -12.40 -0.74 -7.40
N PRO A 86 -11.73 -0.64 -8.56
CA PRO A 86 -11.73 -1.69 -9.57
C PRO A 86 -11.21 -3.02 -9.01
N GLN A 87 -11.84 -4.13 -9.42
CA GLN A 87 -11.43 -5.47 -8.98
C GLN A 87 -9.99 -5.80 -9.38
N ASP A 88 -9.54 -5.31 -10.54
CA ASP A 88 -8.16 -5.45 -10.99
C ASP A 88 -7.13 -4.94 -9.97
N THR A 89 -7.45 -3.89 -9.21
CA THR A 89 -6.56 -3.35 -8.18
C THR A 89 -6.39 -4.33 -7.02
N VAL A 90 -7.49 -4.97 -6.61
CA VAL A 90 -7.50 -5.99 -5.56
C VAL A 90 -6.75 -7.24 -6.04
N ASP A 91 -7.01 -7.67 -7.27
CA ASP A 91 -6.34 -8.83 -7.88
C ASP A 91 -4.83 -8.60 -8.01
N ALA A 92 -4.39 -7.41 -8.42
CA ALA A 92 -2.97 -7.08 -8.50
C ALA A 92 -2.27 -7.20 -7.14
N ILE A 93 -2.85 -6.60 -6.09
CA ILE A 93 -2.27 -6.67 -4.75
C ILE A 93 -2.23 -8.13 -4.26
N ARG A 94 -3.26 -8.93 -4.57
CA ARG A 94 -3.30 -10.36 -4.22
C ARG A 94 -2.24 -11.17 -4.96
N ASP A 95 -2.08 -10.95 -6.26
CA ASP A 95 -1.16 -11.68 -7.12
C ASP A 95 0.31 -11.34 -6.82
N PHE A 96 0.59 -10.08 -6.51
CA PHE A 96 1.95 -9.59 -6.21
C PHE A 96 2.27 -9.49 -4.71
N ARG A 97 1.32 -9.86 -3.85
CA ARG A 97 1.41 -9.99 -2.38
C ARG A 97 1.58 -8.70 -1.59
N ILE A 98 2.43 -7.79 -2.05
CA ILE A 98 2.76 -6.54 -1.36
C ILE A 98 2.24 -5.38 -2.21
N GLY A 99 1.40 -4.53 -1.62
CA GLY A 99 0.94 -3.28 -2.22
C GLY A 99 1.19 -2.08 -1.32
N ILE A 100 1.44 -0.92 -1.91
CA ILE A 100 1.58 0.36 -1.20
C ILE A 100 0.54 1.37 -1.71
N LYS A 101 0.04 2.25 -0.84
CA LYS A 101 -0.96 3.23 -1.26
C LYS A 101 -0.83 4.58 -0.57
N GLY A 102 -1.11 5.64 -1.31
CA GLY A 102 -1.40 6.97 -0.77
C GLY A 102 -2.77 7.03 -0.07
N PRO A 103 -3.15 8.20 0.50
CA PRO A 103 -4.48 8.41 1.06
C PRO A 103 -5.58 8.22 -0.01
N LEU A 104 -6.78 7.81 0.40
CA LEU A 104 -7.93 7.63 -0.50
C LEU A 104 -9.12 8.42 0.02
N THR A 105 -9.76 9.16 -0.87
CA THR A 105 -11.03 9.83 -0.62
C THR A 105 -12.14 8.80 -0.63
N THR A 106 -12.96 8.80 0.42
CA THR A 106 -14.20 7.98 0.46
C THR A 106 -15.39 8.89 0.15
N PRO A 107 -16.23 8.56 -0.84
CA PRO A 107 -17.40 9.37 -1.16
C PRO A 107 -18.40 9.38 0.02
N VAL A 108 -18.94 10.55 0.34
CA VAL A 108 -19.99 10.69 1.36
C VAL A 108 -21.35 10.39 0.71
N GLY A 109 -22.19 9.59 1.37
CA GLY A 109 -23.59 9.38 0.98
C GLY A 109 -23.86 8.29 -0.08
N GLY A 110 -22.85 7.55 -0.53
CA GLY A 110 -22.97 6.54 -1.61
C GLY A 110 -23.01 5.07 -1.15
N GLY A 111 -23.33 4.78 0.12
CA GLY A 111 -23.36 3.41 0.67
C GLY A 111 -21.97 2.77 0.91
N ILE A 112 -20.88 3.38 0.43
CA ILE A 112 -19.52 2.95 0.71
C ILE A 112 -19.05 3.58 2.03
N ARG A 113 -18.95 2.78 3.10
CA ARG A 113 -18.44 3.27 4.41
C ARG A 113 -16.99 3.73 4.35
N SER A 114 -16.11 2.97 3.68
CA SER A 114 -14.69 3.32 3.50
C SER A 114 -13.99 2.41 2.50
N LEU A 115 -13.27 3.00 1.54
CA LEU A 115 -12.41 2.24 0.61
C LEU A 115 -11.29 1.47 1.32
N ASN A 116 -10.74 2.05 2.40
CA ASN A 116 -9.72 1.37 3.19
C ASN A 116 -10.31 0.18 3.96
N VAL A 117 -11.56 0.26 4.44
CA VAL A 117 -12.26 -0.91 5.03
C VAL A 117 -12.45 -1.99 3.97
N ALA A 118 -12.96 -1.61 2.79
CA ALA A 118 -13.19 -2.57 1.70
C ALA A 118 -11.92 -3.31 1.29
N LEU A 119 -10.80 -2.59 1.08
CA LEU A 119 -9.51 -3.22 0.76
C LEU A 119 -9.06 -4.22 1.82
N ARG A 120 -9.21 -3.88 3.10
CA ARG A 120 -8.82 -4.77 4.21
C ARG A 120 -9.65 -6.05 4.23
N GLN A 121 -10.95 -5.94 4.02
CA GLN A 121 -11.87 -7.09 4.00
C GLN A 121 -11.63 -7.97 2.77
N LEU A 122 -11.52 -7.39 1.57
CA LEU A 122 -11.33 -8.14 0.32
C LEU A 122 -9.97 -8.87 0.24
N LEU A 123 -8.97 -8.38 0.97
CA LEU A 123 -7.61 -8.94 1.03
C LEU A 123 -7.33 -9.68 2.34
N ASP A 124 -8.31 -9.80 3.23
CA ASP A 124 -8.18 -10.44 4.55
C ASP A 124 -6.99 -9.92 5.38
N LEU A 125 -6.82 -8.59 5.41
CA LEU A 125 -5.74 -7.92 6.13
C LEU A 125 -6.11 -7.70 7.60
N TYR A 126 -6.19 -8.81 8.34
CA TYR A 126 -6.69 -8.88 9.73
C TYR A 126 -5.86 -8.10 10.77
N ALA A 127 -4.58 -7.81 10.49
CA ALA A 127 -3.70 -7.07 11.40
C ALA A 127 -3.41 -5.65 10.91
N CYS A 128 -3.79 -4.63 11.69
CA CYS A 128 -3.33 -3.26 11.52
C CYS A 128 -2.09 -3.02 12.39
N VAL A 129 -0.91 -3.06 11.79
CA VAL A 129 0.37 -2.86 12.47
C VAL A 129 0.79 -1.39 12.38
N ARG A 130 1.02 -0.74 13.53
CA ARG A 130 1.41 0.68 13.60
C ARG A 130 2.68 0.86 14.45
N PRO A 131 3.87 1.01 13.83
CA PRO A 131 5.05 1.46 14.55
C PRO A 131 4.89 2.91 15.01
N VAL A 132 5.14 3.19 16.28
CA VAL A 132 5.13 4.55 16.84
C VAL A 132 6.49 4.77 17.51
N LYS A 133 7.32 5.61 16.88
CA LYS A 133 8.64 5.97 17.41
C LYS A 133 8.88 7.47 17.27
N TYR A 134 9.68 8.00 18.17
CA TYR A 134 10.17 9.38 18.03
C TYR A 134 11.31 9.45 17.00
N ILE A 135 11.34 10.55 16.26
CA ILE A 135 12.44 10.91 15.36
C ILE A 135 13.03 12.20 15.90
N ALA A 136 14.34 12.17 16.19
CA ALA A 136 15.05 13.31 16.76
C ALA A 136 14.88 14.57 15.91
N GLY A 137 14.60 15.71 16.55
CA GLY A 137 14.37 17.00 15.90
C GLY A 137 12.92 17.30 15.57
N ILE A 138 12.00 16.32 15.64
CA ILE A 138 10.56 16.59 15.50
C ILE A 138 10.03 17.26 16.78
N PRO A 139 9.28 18.37 16.69
CA PRO A 139 8.67 19.00 17.84
C PRO A 139 7.67 18.05 18.50
N SER A 140 7.65 18.04 19.84
CA SER A 140 6.77 17.16 20.61
C SER A 140 6.09 17.89 21.76
N PRO A 141 4.82 17.59 22.06
CA PRO A 141 4.11 18.19 23.19
C PRO A 141 4.45 17.53 24.54
N VAL A 142 5.16 16.39 24.56
CA VAL A 142 5.49 15.65 25.79
C VAL A 142 6.93 15.89 26.22
N LYS A 143 7.24 15.69 27.52
CA LYS A 143 8.57 15.94 28.08
C LYS A 143 9.67 14.98 27.61
N HIS A 144 9.30 13.71 27.37
CA HIS A 144 10.24 12.63 27.05
C HIS A 144 9.81 11.84 25.81
N PRO A 145 9.70 12.47 24.62
CA PRO A 145 9.27 11.77 23.41
C PRO A 145 10.25 10.69 22.97
N GLU A 146 11.54 10.83 23.29
CA GLU A 146 12.60 9.86 22.98
C GLU A 146 12.36 8.46 23.57
N ARG A 147 11.52 8.36 24.61
CA ARG A 147 11.13 7.07 25.20
C ARG A 147 10.06 6.35 24.40
N MET A 148 9.45 7.00 23.40
CA MET A 148 8.43 6.40 22.55
C MET A 148 9.09 5.50 21.50
N ASN A 149 8.96 4.19 21.68
CA ASN A 149 9.32 3.17 20.71
C ASN A 149 8.46 1.92 20.93
N ILE A 150 7.28 1.90 20.32
CA ILE A 150 6.29 0.84 20.50
C ILE A 150 5.77 0.32 19.15
N MET A 151 5.30 -0.92 19.16
CA MET A 151 4.60 -1.56 18.04
C MET A 151 3.16 -1.85 18.48
N ILE A 152 2.18 -1.25 17.80
CA ILE A 152 0.77 -1.52 18.05
C ILE A 152 0.29 -2.56 17.04
N TYR A 153 -0.20 -3.69 17.54
CA TYR A 153 -0.93 -4.70 16.78
C TYR A 153 -2.40 -4.55 17.10
N ARG A 154 -3.17 -4.05 16.14
CA ARG A 154 -4.61 -3.83 16.28
C ARG A 154 -5.37 -4.83 15.40
N GLU A 155 -6.35 -5.51 16.00
CA GLU A 155 -7.37 -6.31 15.29
C GLU A 155 -8.14 -5.41 14.30
N ASN A 156 -8.36 -5.89 13.08
CA ASN A 156 -8.72 -5.07 11.94
C ASN A 156 -9.86 -5.64 11.08
N THR A 157 -10.46 -6.75 11.52
CA THR A 157 -11.54 -7.50 10.87
C THR A 157 -12.85 -7.46 11.63
N GLU A 158 -12.87 -7.22 12.95
CA GLU A 158 -14.07 -7.31 13.80
C GLU A 158 -14.40 -5.99 14.52
N ASP A 159 -14.93 -6.09 15.75
CA ASP A 159 -15.35 -5.01 16.65
C ASP A 159 -16.51 -4.15 16.08
N VAL A 160 -16.86 -3.06 16.75
CA VAL A 160 -17.84 -2.05 16.29
C VAL A 160 -17.50 -1.49 14.90
N TYR A 161 -16.28 -1.75 14.39
CA TYR A 161 -15.85 -1.42 13.04
C TYR A 161 -16.52 -2.28 11.95
N MET A 162 -17.10 -3.43 12.30
CA MET A 162 -17.99 -4.19 11.41
C MET A 162 -19.32 -3.46 11.16
N GLY A 163 -19.74 -2.63 12.12
CA GLY A 163 -20.96 -1.84 12.10
C GLY A 163 -22.21 -2.67 11.78
N VAL A 164 -22.31 -3.80 12.47
CA VAL A 164 -23.51 -4.61 12.71
C VAL A 164 -23.98 -4.32 14.12
#